data_AF-A0A946HNS7-F1
#
_entry.id   AF-A0A946HNS7-F1
#
_cell.length_a   1.000
_cell.length_b   1.000
_cell.length_c   1.000
_cell.angle_alpha   90.00
_cell.angle_beta   90.00
_cell.angle_gamma   90.00
#
_symmetry.space_group_name_H-M   'P 1'
#
loop_
_entity.id
_entity.type
_entity.pdbx_description
1 polymer ?
#
loop_
_entity_poly.entity_id
_entity_poly.type
_entity_poly.pdbx_seq_one_letter_code
_entity_poly.pdbx_strand_id
1 'polypeptide(L)'
;MASLGKTIYVSKLPAQTHSPKIDYSEINARLLPMLPNLLAEWLPAGRKEGCEYVCGDLQGNPGVSLKVNLDTGKWSDFATDDKGGDIVSLYAALKGLRQSDAAKELGERHGLLDLPVKHPKPRIVKNKPSFNHPKHGKPSQDWTYPDAAGDVLHYIARYDQADGKKQFIPIRPDGTMKYIEGLRPLYGLDRLAARPSAPVIICEGEKAADAAQHLCPDAVVITWSGGSNATGKAEWTPLQGREVIVWPDADDPGFK
;
A
#
# COMPACT_ATOMS: atom_id res chain seq x y z
N MET A 1 18.12 -54.03 26.60
CA MET A 1 19.20 -53.13 26.10
C MET A 1 18.56 -52.04 25.27
N ALA A 2 19.09 -50.81 25.40
CA ALA A 2 18.77 -49.55 24.74
C ALA A 2 18.50 -49.66 23.21
N SER A 3 17.82 -48.74 22.52
CA SER A 3 17.94 -47.28 22.58
C SER A 3 16.77 -46.59 21.87
N LEU A 4 16.15 -45.62 22.54
CA LEU A 4 15.23 -44.62 21.99
C LEU A 4 16.05 -43.47 21.37
N GLY A 5 15.77 -43.14 20.11
CA GLY A 5 16.38 -42.02 19.39
C GLY A 5 16.00 -40.66 19.98
N LYS A 6 17.02 -39.88 20.36
CA LYS A 6 16.92 -38.52 20.91
C LYS A 6 16.27 -37.54 19.92
N THR A 7 15.22 -36.86 20.37
CA THR A 7 14.74 -35.60 19.78
C THR A 7 15.54 -34.44 20.38
N ILE A 8 16.16 -33.61 19.54
CA ILE A 8 16.86 -32.40 19.96
C ILE A 8 15.83 -31.28 20.12
N TYR A 9 15.71 -30.73 21.33
CA TYR A 9 14.96 -29.50 21.59
C TYR A 9 15.82 -28.29 21.22
N VAL A 10 15.33 -27.44 20.31
CA VAL A 10 15.84 -26.08 20.15
C VAL A 10 14.99 -25.17 21.03
N SER A 11 15.63 -24.56 22.03
CA SER A 11 15.00 -23.62 22.95
C SER A 11 14.47 -22.39 22.20
N LYS A 12 13.19 -22.05 22.42
CA LYS A 12 12.62 -20.77 22.01
C LYS A 12 13.33 -19.66 22.81
N LEU A 13 14.02 -18.76 22.10
CA LEU A 13 14.41 -17.47 22.65
C LEU A 13 13.14 -16.67 23.00
N PRO A 14 13.13 -15.88 24.08
CA PRO A 14 11.98 -15.06 24.43
C PRO A 14 11.72 -14.01 23.35
N ALA A 15 10.47 -13.92 22.89
CA ALA A 15 10.03 -12.84 22.02
C ALA A 15 10.22 -11.51 22.76
N GLN A 16 11.03 -10.62 22.20
CA GLN A 16 11.11 -9.25 22.71
C GLN A 16 9.78 -8.54 22.41
N THR A 17 9.06 -8.17 23.46
CA THR A 17 7.83 -7.37 23.39
C THR A 17 8.18 -5.93 23.04
N HIS A 18 8.26 -5.61 21.75
CA HIS A 18 8.31 -4.22 21.31
C HIS A 18 6.87 -3.79 20.96
N SER A 19 6.28 -2.92 21.78
CA SER A 19 4.96 -2.34 21.49
C SER A 19 4.97 -1.68 20.11
N PRO A 20 4.03 -2.00 19.21
CA PRO A 20 4.02 -1.45 17.85
C PRO A 20 3.89 0.07 17.90
N LYS A 21 4.73 0.77 17.11
CA LYS A 21 4.67 2.23 16.98
C LYS A 21 3.48 2.60 16.10
N ILE A 22 2.56 3.39 16.63
CA ILE A 22 1.35 3.88 15.94
C ILE A 22 1.76 4.87 14.84
N ASP A 23 1.26 4.66 13.62
CA ASP A 23 1.40 5.59 12.51
C ASP A 23 0.15 6.47 12.37
N TYR A 24 0.22 7.67 12.95
CA TYR A 24 -0.87 8.65 12.91
C TYR A 24 -1.18 9.13 11.48
N SER A 25 -0.17 9.24 10.62
CA SER A 25 -0.35 9.73 9.25
C SER A 25 -1.19 8.75 8.45
N GLU A 26 -0.92 7.46 8.59
CA GLU A 26 -1.64 6.39 7.90
C GLU A 26 -3.10 6.31 8.37
N ILE A 27 -3.32 6.37 9.69
CA ILE A 27 -4.67 6.37 10.28
C ILE A 27 -5.45 7.58 9.76
N ASN A 28 -4.88 8.78 9.83
CA ASN A 28 -5.53 10.00 9.33
C ASN A 28 -5.85 9.92 7.83
N ALA A 29 -4.92 9.44 7.01
CA ALA A 29 -5.12 9.32 5.57
C ALA A 29 -6.27 8.36 5.21
N ARG A 30 -6.39 7.24 5.93
CA ARG A 30 -7.46 6.26 5.70
C ARG A 30 -8.81 6.71 6.22
N LEU A 31 -8.85 7.47 7.30
CA LEU A 31 -10.11 7.98 7.86
C LEU A 31 -10.64 9.21 7.11
N LEU A 32 -9.79 9.96 6.41
CA LEU A 32 -10.18 11.19 5.72
C LEU A 32 -11.32 11.00 4.69
N PRO A 33 -11.31 9.97 3.81
CA PRO A 33 -12.45 9.69 2.94
C PRO A 33 -13.73 9.31 3.68
N MET A 34 -13.61 8.76 4.89
CA MET A 34 -14.73 8.35 5.75
C MET A 34 -15.23 9.49 6.66
N LEU A 35 -14.49 10.60 6.73
CA LEU A 35 -14.67 11.66 7.71
C LEU A 35 -16.11 12.23 7.78
N PRO A 36 -16.83 12.47 6.66
CA PRO A 36 -18.22 12.92 6.74
C PRO A 36 -19.13 11.96 7.53
N ASN A 37 -18.95 10.65 7.35
CA ASN A 37 -19.76 9.64 8.05
C ASN A 37 -19.35 9.53 9.52
N LEU A 38 -18.05 9.60 9.81
CA LEU A 38 -17.53 9.62 11.18
C LEU A 38 -18.05 10.83 11.95
N LEU A 39 -18.09 12.02 11.32
CA LEU A 39 -18.60 13.23 11.95
C LEU A 39 -20.10 13.18 12.18
N ALA A 40 -20.88 12.58 11.28
CA ALA A 40 -22.31 12.36 11.51
C ALA A 40 -22.56 11.43 12.72
N GLU A 41 -21.67 10.47 12.96
CA GLU A 41 -21.73 9.60 14.14
C GLU A 41 -21.30 10.34 15.42
N TRP A 42 -20.16 11.04 15.38
CA TRP A 42 -19.56 11.64 16.58
C TRP A 42 -20.21 12.95 17.00
N LEU A 43 -20.74 13.71 16.04
CA LEU A 43 -21.29 15.05 16.19
C LEU A 43 -22.66 15.14 15.48
N PRO A 44 -23.69 14.43 15.99
CA PRO A 44 -24.95 14.21 15.28
C PRO A 44 -25.79 15.48 15.11
N ALA A 45 -25.58 16.52 15.93
CA ALA A 45 -26.24 17.82 15.74
C ALA A 45 -25.52 18.71 14.71
N GLY A 46 -24.37 18.27 14.19
CA GLY A 46 -23.62 19.00 13.19
C GLY A 46 -24.19 18.84 11.77
N ARG A 47 -23.66 19.64 10.86
CA ARG A 47 -24.07 19.65 9.45
C ARG A 47 -22.90 20.01 8.55
N LYS A 48 -22.97 19.58 7.29
CA LYS A 48 -22.00 19.96 6.25
C LYS A 48 -22.32 21.35 5.70
N GLU A 49 -21.30 22.21 5.63
CA GLU A 49 -21.31 23.52 4.98
C GLU A 49 -20.09 23.66 4.06
N GLY A 50 -20.27 23.41 2.76
CA GLY A 50 -19.15 23.42 1.81
C GLY A 50 -18.12 22.32 2.12
N CYS A 51 -16.87 22.72 2.36
CA CYS A 51 -15.79 21.84 2.80
C CYS A 51 -15.66 21.77 4.33
N GLU A 52 -16.56 22.38 5.09
CA GLU A 52 -16.58 22.31 6.55
C GLU A 52 -17.73 21.43 7.05
N TYR A 53 -17.52 20.81 8.20
CA TYR A 53 -18.57 20.27 9.06
C TYR A 53 -18.67 21.14 10.30
N VAL A 54 -19.87 21.63 10.59
CA VAL A 54 -20.13 22.64 11.60
C VAL A 54 -21.00 22.06 12.70
N CYS A 55 -20.57 22.20 13.95
CA CYS A 55 -21.28 21.75 15.16
C CYS A 55 -21.15 22.79 16.28
N GLY A 56 -21.89 22.60 17.38
CA GLY A 56 -21.93 23.55 18.48
C GLY A 56 -20.79 23.44 19.47
N ASP A 57 -20.17 22.27 19.62
CA ASP A 57 -19.03 22.02 20.50
C ASP A 57 -18.51 20.58 20.30
N LEU A 58 -17.45 20.23 21.03
CA LEU A 58 -16.91 18.86 21.10
C LEU A 58 -17.84 17.85 21.81
N GLN A 59 -18.95 18.27 22.40
CA GLN A 59 -19.95 17.37 22.99
C GLN A 59 -21.04 17.01 21.97
N GLY A 60 -21.00 17.60 20.77
CA GLY A 60 -21.98 17.34 19.72
C GLY A 60 -23.30 18.09 19.91
N ASN A 61 -23.31 19.17 20.71
CA ASN A 61 -24.50 19.99 20.86
C ASN A 61 -24.77 20.83 19.60
N PRO A 62 -26.03 21.28 19.38
CA PRO A 62 -26.34 22.17 18.27
C PRO A 62 -25.62 23.52 18.40
N GLY A 63 -25.09 24.03 17.29
CA GLY A 63 -24.43 25.34 17.24
C GLY A 63 -23.49 25.47 16.05
N VAL A 64 -22.53 26.39 16.14
CA VAL A 64 -21.63 26.73 15.03
C VAL A 64 -20.17 27.00 15.43
N SER A 65 -19.78 26.78 16.69
CA SER A 65 -18.43 27.10 17.13
C SER A 65 -17.40 26.06 16.74
N LEU A 66 -17.76 24.76 16.69
CA LEU A 66 -16.86 23.70 16.25
C LEU A 66 -16.93 23.58 14.73
N LYS A 67 -15.77 23.69 14.08
CA LYS A 67 -15.61 23.51 12.64
C LYS A 67 -14.55 22.47 12.34
N VAL A 68 -14.85 21.56 11.42
CA VAL A 68 -13.92 20.52 10.93
C VAL A 68 -13.81 20.63 9.42
N ASN A 69 -12.61 20.80 8.89
CA ASN A 69 -12.36 20.82 7.46
C ASN A 69 -12.34 19.38 6.91
N LEU A 70 -13.24 19.10 5.97
CA LEU A 70 -13.44 17.76 5.40
C LEU A 70 -12.32 17.31 4.46
N ASP A 71 -11.53 18.24 3.90
CA ASP A 71 -10.43 17.94 2.98
C ASP A 71 -9.11 17.64 3.71
N THR A 72 -8.98 18.08 4.97
CA THR A 72 -7.71 18.01 5.71
C THR A 72 -7.84 17.36 7.10
N GLY A 73 -9.05 17.26 7.65
CA GLY A 73 -9.31 16.77 9.00
C GLY A 73 -8.94 17.78 10.11
N LYS A 74 -8.46 18.97 9.77
CA LYS A 74 -8.17 20.04 10.75
C LYS A 74 -9.46 20.54 11.38
N TRP A 75 -9.40 20.88 12.66
CA TRP A 75 -10.58 21.37 13.39
C TRP A 75 -10.25 22.45 14.40
N SER A 76 -11.25 23.27 14.73
CA SER A 76 -11.18 24.28 15.77
C SER A 76 -12.55 24.55 16.35
N ASP A 77 -12.62 24.67 17.67
CA ASP A 77 -13.75 25.23 18.40
C ASP A 77 -13.45 26.70 18.72
N PHE A 78 -14.17 27.60 18.05
CA PHE A 78 -13.99 29.04 18.18
C PHE A 78 -14.56 29.61 19.49
N ALA A 79 -15.32 28.83 20.28
CA ALA A 79 -15.82 29.26 21.58
C ALA A 79 -14.81 29.01 22.71
N THR A 80 -14.03 27.92 22.62
CA THR A 80 -13.07 27.51 23.67
C THR A 80 -11.60 27.66 23.27
N ASP A 81 -11.31 28.00 22.01
CA ASP A 81 -9.97 28.02 21.38
C ASP A 81 -9.27 26.65 21.30
N ASP A 82 -10.01 25.57 21.55
CA ASP A 82 -9.55 24.20 21.31
C ASP A 82 -9.38 23.95 19.81
N LYS A 83 -8.28 23.29 19.43
CA LYS A 83 -7.96 23.04 18.02
C LYS A 83 -7.07 21.83 17.85
N GLY A 84 -7.14 21.22 16.67
CA GLY A 84 -6.29 20.10 16.31
C GLY A 84 -6.02 20.02 14.81
N GLY A 85 -4.93 19.32 14.49
CA GLY A 85 -4.38 19.27 13.13
C GLY A 85 -4.97 18.17 12.26
N ASP A 86 -5.71 17.23 12.84
CA ASP A 86 -6.11 15.99 12.16
C ASP A 86 -7.29 15.25 12.85
N ILE A 87 -7.73 14.15 12.23
CA ILE A 87 -8.90 13.36 12.66
C ILE A 87 -8.62 12.64 13.98
N VAL A 88 -7.41 12.13 14.18
CA VAL A 88 -7.02 11.48 15.44
C VAL A 88 -7.08 12.48 16.60
N SER A 89 -6.59 13.70 16.41
CA SER A 89 -6.63 14.77 17.41
C SER A 89 -8.06 15.21 17.72
N LEU A 90 -8.95 15.21 16.71
CA LEU A 90 -10.37 15.46 16.91
C LEU A 90 -10.99 14.37 17.78
N TYR A 91 -10.81 13.10 17.41
CA TYR A 91 -11.33 11.97 18.18
C TYR A 91 -10.82 11.96 19.62
N ALA A 92 -9.53 12.28 19.80
CA ALA A 92 -8.93 12.42 21.12
C ALA A 92 -9.62 13.50 21.97
N ALA A 93 -9.90 14.67 21.39
CA ALA A 93 -10.60 15.75 22.08
C ALA A 93 -12.05 15.38 22.41
N LEU A 94 -12.78 14.76 21.47
CA LEU A 94 -14.16 14.31 21.66
C LEU A 94 -14.29 13.28 22.79
N LYS A 95 -13.30 12.39 22.94
CA LYS A 95 -13.34 11.29 23.92
C LYS A 95 -12.56 11.58 25.21
N GLY A 96 -11.87 12.72 25.31
CA GLY A 96 -10.99 13.02 26.44
C GLY A 96 -9.80 12.06 26.54
N LEU A 97 -9.29 11.57 25.40
CA LEU A 97 -8.21 10.59 25.33
C LEU A 97 -6.87 11.25 25.00
N ARG A 98 -5.77 10.56 25.32
CA ARG A 98 -4.48 10.86 24.68
C ARG A 98 -4.56 10.48 23.21
N GLN A 99 -3.89 11.23 22.33
CA GLN A 99 -3.89 10.93 20.90
C GLN A 99 -3.42 9.50 20.58
N SER A 100 -2.49 8.94 21.36
CA SER A 100 -2.05 7.55 21.18
C SER A 100 -3.13 6.51 21.47
N ASP A 101 -4.04 6.80 22.40
CA ASP A 101 -5.12 5.89 22.75
C ASP A 101 -6.27 6.05 21.74
N ALA A 102 -6.56 7.29 21.33
CA ALA A 102 -7.48 7.60 20.22
C ALA A 102 -7.07 6.92 18.91
N ALA A 103 -5.79 6.99 18.55
CA ALA A 103 -5.27 6.34 17.35
C ALA A 103 -5.40 4.83 17.41
N LYS A 104 -5.19 4.21 18.59
CA LYS A 104 -5.40 2.78 18.76
C LYS A 104 -6.87 2.42 18.60
N GLU A 105 -7.76 3.13 19.27
CA GLU A 105 -9.18 2.83 19.22
C GLU A 105 -9.74 2.98 17.79
N LEU A 106 -9.37 4.06 17.10
CA LEU A 106 -9.70 4.25 15.68
C LEU A 106 -9.09 3.17 14.81
N GLY A 107 -7.84 2.78 15.07
CA GLY A 107 -7.16 1.73 14.34
C GLY A 107 -7.84 0.37 14.50
N GLU A 108 -8.16 -0.04 15.73
CA GLU A 108 -8.87 -1.29 16.02
C GLU A 108 -10.27 -1.28 15.41
N ARG A 109 -11.03 -0.20 15.64
CA ARG A 109 -12.43 -0.09 15.21
C ARG A 109 -12.59 -0.18 13.69
N HIS A 110 -11.62 0.35 12.95
CA HIS A 110 -11.65 0.38 11.49
C HIS A 110 -10.75 -0.68 10.84
N GLY A 111 -10.24 -1.64 11.60
CA GLY A 111 -9.36 -2.70 11.07
C GLY A 111 -8.03 -2.16 10.50
N LEU A 112 -7.60 -0.98 10.95
CA LEU A 112 -6.32 -0.35 10.62
C LEU A 112 -5.21 -0.73 11.61
N LEU A 113 -5.56 -1.45 12.68
CA LEU A 113 -4.60 -2.12 13.57
C LEU A 113 -4.53 -3.60 13.24
N ASP A 114 -3.74 -3.91 12.20
CA ASP A 114 -3.01 -5.17 12.13
C ASP A 114 -1.69 -5.00 11.35
N LEU A 115 -0.62 -5.06 12.14
CA LEU A 115 0.79 -5.33 11.82
C LEU A 115 1.68 -4.21 11.24
N PRO A 116 2.97 -4.15 11.66
CA PRO A 116 3.86 -3.04 11.39
C PRO A 116 4.24 -3.02 9.92
N VAL A 117 3.66 -2.09 9.16
CA VAL A 117 4.20 -1.78 7.84
C VAL A 117 5.41 -0.87 8.06
N LYS A 118 6.56 -1.49 8.41
CA LYS A 118 7.74 -1.11 7.65
C LYS A 118 7.33 -1.43 6.22
N HIS A 119 6.88 -0.43 5.46
CA HIS A 119 7.01 -0.54 4.02
C HIS A 119 8.49 -0.89 3.87
N PRO A 120 8.87 -2.07 3.35
CA PRO A 120 10.21 -2.16 2.86
C PRO A 120 10.29 -0.99 1.89
N LYS A 121 10.99 0.08 2.28
CA LYS A 121 11.42 1.08 1.31
C LYS A 121 11.96 0.22 0.18
N PRO A 122 11.45 0.36 -1.06
CA PRO A 122 11.89 -0.49 -2.16
C PRO A 122 13.40 -0.56 -2.04
N ARG A 123 13.91 -1.77 -1.77
CA ARG A 123 15.28 -1.94 -1.32
C ARG A 123 16.12 -1.34 -2.44
N ILE A 124 16.64 -0.12 -2.23
CA ILE A 124 17.30 0.60 -3.31
C ILE A 124 18.46 -0.29 -3.70
N VAL A 125 18.39 -0.85 -4.91
CA VAL A 125 19.43 -1.73 -5.42
C VAL A 125 20.65 -0.83 -5.57
N LYS A 126 21.58 -0.93 -4.61
CA LYS A 126 22.68 0.04 -4.46
C LYS A 126 23.58 0.11 -5.70
N ASN A 127 23.48 -0.88 -6.60
CA ASN A 127 24.25 -1.00 -7.85
C ASN A 127 23.36 -1.44 -9.02
N LYS A 128 22.34 -0.67 -9.38
CA LYS A 128 21.55 -0.94 -10.59
C LYS A 128 22.38 -0.68 -11.85
N PRO A 129 22.47 -1.62 -12.82
CA PRO A 129 23.27 -1.40 -14.02
C PRO A 129 22.64 -0.35 -14.94
N SER A 130 23.45 0.18 -15.86
CA SER A 130 22.95 1.11 -16.89
C SER A 130 22.03 0.39 -17.86
N PHE A 131 20.87 0.99 -18.13
CA PHE A 131 19.91 0.49 -19.11
C PHE A 131 19.96 1.28 -20.43
N ASN A 132 21.07 1.93 -20.75
CA ASN A 132 21.19 2.63 -22.02
C ASN A 132 21.30 1.59 -23.16
N HIS A 133 20.29 1.54 -24.04
CA HIS A 133 20.25 0.60 -25.15
C HIS A 133 20.91 1.19 -26.40
N PRO A 134 21.81 0.46 -27.09
CA PRO A 134 22.53 0.97 -28.27
C PRO A 134 21.64 1.57 -29.36
N LYS A 135 20.45 1.00 -29.56
CA LYS A 135 19.46 1.46 -30.55
C LYS A 135 18.40 2.42 -30.01
N HIS A 136 18.07 2.32 -28.71
CA HIS A 136 16.88 2.99 -28.15
C HIS A 136 17.22 4.10 -27.15
N GLY A 137 18.51 4.28 -26.83
CA GLY A 137 18.96 5.28 -25.87
C GLY A 137 18.54 4.94 -24.46
N LYS A 138 18.21 5.97 -23.68
CA LYS A 138 17.80 5.82 -22.28
C LYS A 138 16.36 5.31 -22.18
N PRO A 139 16.04 4.43 -21.22
CA PRO A 139 14.67 4.01 -21.00
C PRO A 139 13.81 5.19 -20.52
N SER A 140 12.54 5.19 -20.91
CA SER A 140 11.55 6.13 -20.40
C SER A 140 11.04 5.71 -19.01
N GLN A 141 11.03 4.41 -18.72
CA GLN A 141 10.66 3.82 -17.43
C GLN A 141 11.36 2.47 -17.26
N ASP A 142 11.47 2.00 -16.02
CA ASP A 142 11.94 0.66 -15.72
C ASP A 142 11.34 0.11 -14.42
N TRP A 143 11.21 -1.20 -14.35
CA TRP A 143 10.64 -1.92 -13.21
C TRP A 143 11.59 -3.01 -12.73
N THR A 144 11.65 -3.19 -11.42
CA THR A 144 12.53 -4.18 -10.77
C THR A 144 11.69 -5.36 -10.33
N TYR A 145 12.16 -6.57 -10.62
CA TYR A 145 11.52 -7.82 -10.22
C TYR A 145 12.40 -8.49 -9.17
N PRO A 146 12.16 -8.23 -7.88
CA PRO A 146 12.78 -8.98 -6.80
C PRO A 146 12.10 -10.34 -6.59
N ASP A 147 12.80 -11.26 -5.94
CA ASP A 147 12.21 -12.45 -5.34
C ASP A 147 11.51 -12.13 -4.01
N ALA A 148 10.96 -13.16 -3.35
CA ALA A 148 10.30 -13.03 -2.06
C ALA A 148 11.21 -12.48 -0.94
N ALA A 149 12.53 -12.67 -1.03
CA ALA A 149 13.51 -12.16 -0.06
C ALA A 149 13.99 -10.72 -0.39
N GLY A 150 13.61 -10.19 -1.55
CA GLY A 150 14.02 -8.88 -2.03
C GLY A 150 15.31 -8.87 -2.84
N ASP A 151 15.81 -10.04 -3.26
CA ASP A 151 16.97 -10.13 -4.15
C ASP A 151 16.53 -10.00 -5.61
N VAL A 152 17.26 -9.22 -6.41
CA VAL A 152 16.83 -8.87 -7.75
C VAL A 152 16.97 -10.05 -8.70
N LEU A 153 15.85 -10.50 -9.27
CA LEU A 153 15.82 -11.53 -10.31
C LEU A 153 16.09 -10.93 -11.69
N HIS A 154 15.43 -9.83 -12.04
CA HIS A 154 15.62 -9.10 -13.30
C HIS A 154 14.99 -7.71 -13.26
N TYR A 155 15.07 -7.00 -14.37
CA TYR A 155 14.38 -5.73 -14.62
C TYR A 155 13.65 -5.78 -15.97
N ILE A 156 12.64 -4.94 -16.12
CA ILE A 156 12.02 -4.62 -17.41
C ILE A 156 12.24 -3.14 -17.68
N ALA A 157 12.92 -2.81 -18.77
CA ALA A 157 13.13 -1.43 -19.20
C ALA A 157 12.24 -1.12 -20.40
N ARG A 158 11.53 0.02 -20.34
CA ARG A 158 10.68 0.53 -21.40
C ARG A 158 11.39 1.64 -22.17
N TYR A 159 11.30 1.58 -23.49
CA TYR A 159 11.80 2.60 -24.39
C TYR A 159 10.67 3.06 -25.30
N ASP A 160 10.32 4.34 -25.20
CA ASP A 160 9.35 4.98 -26.07
C ASP A 160 10.07 5.49 -27.33
N GLN A 161 9.57 5.11 -28.51
CA GLN A 161 10.12 5.51 -29.80
C GLN A 161 9.37 6.71 -30.36
N ALA A 162 10.03 7.49 -31.21
CA ALA A 162 9.44 8.68 -31.83
C ALA A 162 8.21 8.38 -32.69
N ASP A 163 8.07 7.16 -33.21
CA ASP A 163 6.91 6.71 -33.99
C ASP A 163 5.73 6.24 -33.11
N GLY A 164 5.82 6.43 -31.78
CA GLY A 164 4.81 6.01 -30.81
C GLY A 164 4.90 4.53 -30.41
N LYS A 165 5.79 3.74 -31.03
CA LYS A 165 6.02 2.35 -30.61
C LYS A 165 6.75 2.32 -29.27
N LYS A 166 6.53 1.23 -28.53
CA LYS A 166 7.15 0.97 -27.24
C LYS A 166 7.91 -0.35 -27.34
N GLN A 167 9.08 -0.41 -26.72
CA GLN A 167 9.84 -1.65 -26.56
C GLN A 167 10.06 -1.91 -25.08
N PHE A 168 9.79 -3.14 -24.66
CA PHE A 168 10.04 -3.62 -23.30
C PHE A 168 11.15 -4.65 -23.38
N ILE A 169 12.29 -4.36 -22.76
CA ILE A 169 13.49 -5.19 -22.83
C ILE A 169 13.77 -5.72 -21.43
N PRO A 170 13.78 -7.05 -21.23
CA PRO A 170 14.24 -7.63 -19.98
C PRO A 170 15.76 -7.51 -19.83
N ILE A 171 16.18 -7.19 -18.61
CA ILE A 171 17.59 -6.97 -18.26
C ILE A 171 17.92 -7.79 -17.02
N ARG A 172 18.99 -8.58 -17.11
CA ARG A 172 19.50 -9.38 -15.97
C ARG A 172 20.14 -8.48 -14.90
N PRO A 173 20.34 -8.96 -13.67
CA PRO A 173 20.99 -8.19 -12.61
C PRO A 173 22.39 -7.67 -12.97
N ASP A 174 23.10 -8.38 -13.86
CA ASP A 174 24.41 -8.00 -14.40
C ASP A 174 24.36 -6.95 -15.52
N GLY A 175 23.16 -6.51 -15.95
CA GLY A 175 22.95 -5.54 -17.03
C GLY A 175 22.77 -6.16 -18.41
N THR A 176 22.85 -7.49 -18.54
CA THR A 176 22.67 -8.17 -19.83
C THR A 176 21.21 -8.08 -20.30
N MET A 177 21.00 -7.51 -21.48
CA MET A 177 19.69 -7.41 -22.14
C MET A 177 19.36 -8.74 -22.83
N LYS A 178 18.59 -9.60 -22.18
CA LYS A 178 18.24 -10.93 -22.69
C LYS A 178 16.85 -11.35 -22.19
N TYR A 179 16.14 -12.11 -23.01
CA TYR A 179 14.86 -12.73 -22.65
C TYR A 179 14.96 -13.58 -21.36
N ILE A 180 13.87 -13.59 -20.58
CA ILE A 180 13.72 -14.40 -19.37
C ILE A 180 13.29 -15.81 -19.77
N GLU A 181 14.20 -16.77 -19.62
CA GLU A 181 13.92 -18.18 -19.89
C GLU A 181 12.97 -18.76 -18.82
N GLY A 182 12.04 -19.63 -19.23
CA GLY A 182 11.09 -20.28 -18.32
C GLY A 182 9.89 -19.41 -17.89
N LEU A 183 9.28 -19.78 -16.77
CA LEU A 183 8.21 -19.01 -16.14
C LEU A 183 8.77 -17.73 -15.52
N ARG A 184 8.05 -16.64 -15.69
CA ARG A 184 8.47 -15.29 -15.31
C ARG A 184 7.90 -14.94 -13.94
N PRO A 185 8.72 -14.44 -13.01
CA PRO A 185 8.23 -14.03 -11.70
C PRO A 185 7.28 -12.83 -11.84
N LEU A 186 6.37 -12.70 -10.88
CA LEU A 186 5.42 -11.59 -10.82
C LEU A 186 6.10 -10.30 -10.37
N TYR A 187 5.64 -9.17 -10.90
CA TYR A 187 6.00 -7.86 -10.38
C TYR A 187 5.34 -7.68 -9.01
N GLY A 188 6.12 -7.28 -8.00
CA GLY A 188 5.62 -7.16 -6.62
C GLY A 188 5.62 -8.47 -5.82
N LEU A 189 6.38 -9.50 -6.26
CA LEU A 189 6.51 -10.77 -5.53
C LEU A 189 7.04 -10.60 -4.09
N ASP A 190 7.98 -9.69 -3.87
CA ASP A 190 8.47 -9.30 -2.55
C ASP A 190 7.34 -8.75 -1.66
N ARG A 191 6.49 -7.87 -2.21
CA ARG A 191 5.33 -7.30 -1.53
C ARG A 191 4.29 -8.37 -1.22
N LEU A 192 4.06 -9.29 -2.17
CA LEU A 192 3.14 -10.40 -2.03
C LEU A 192 3.55 -11.35 -0.89
N ALA A 193 4.85 -11.63 -0.79
CA ALA A 193 5.43 -12.45 0.27
C ALA A 193 5.41 -11.74 1.63
N ALA A 194 5.69 -10.43 1.67
CA ALA A 194 5.69 -9.64 2.90
C ALA A 194 4.29 -9.42 3.49
N ARG A 195 3.23 -9.53 2.67
CA ARG A 195 1.84 -9.24 3.07
C ARG A 195 0.93 -10.44 2.74
N PRO A 196 1.06 -11.57 3.47
CA PRO A 196 0.35 -12.81 3.15
C PRO A 196 -1.18 -12.72 3.29
N SER A 197 -1.69 -11.82 4.13
CA SER A 197 -3.13 -11.62 4.36
C SER A 197 -3.74 -10.47 3.56
N ALA A 198 -2.94 -9.66 2.87
CA ALA A 198 -3.47 -8.52 2.12
C ALA A 198 -4.25 -8.97 0.89
N PRO A 199 -5.34 -8.26 0.52
CA PRO A 199 -6.00 -8.45 -0.78
C PRO A 199 -4.99 -8.31 -1.92
N VAL A 200 -5.16 -9.11 -2.97
CA VAL A 200 -4.29 -9.03 -4.15
C VAL A 200 -5.06 -8.40 -5.30
N ILE A 201 -4.47 -7.41 -5.95
CA ILE A 201 -4.99 -6.82 -7.19
C ILE A 201 -4.03 -7.17 -8.32
N ILE A 202 -4.55 -7.67 -9.43
CA ILE A 202 -3.80 -7.90 -10.66
C ILE A 202 -4.14 -6.80 -11.67
N CYS A 203 -3.13 -6.13 -12.20
CA CYS A 203 -3.23 -5.22 -13.35
C CYS A 203 -2.51 -5.81 -14.57
N GLU A 204 -2.84 -5.33 -15.78
CA GLU A 204 -2.29 -5.86 -17.04
C GLU A 204 -0.81 -5.51 -17.31
N GLY A 205 -0.32 -4.43 -16.71
CA GLY A 205 1.06 -3.98 -16.90
C GLY A 205 1.64 -3.21 -15.72
N GLU A 206 2.96 -3.04 -15.72
CA GLU A 206 3.71 -2.57 -14.57
C GLU A 206 3.36 -1.12 -14.22
N LYS A 207 3.13 -0.27 -15.24
CA LYS A 207 2.67 1.12 -15.05
C LYS A 207 1.29 1.19 -14.40
N ALA A 208 0.36 0.33 -14.82
CA ALA A 208 -0.98 0.26 -14.23
C ALA A 208 -0.90 -0.27 -12.80
N ALA A 209 -0.07 -1.28 -12.56
CA ALA A 209 0.19 -1.81 -11.23
C ALA A 209 0.77 -0.77 -10.26
N ASP A 210 1.70 0.07 -10.72
CA ASP A 210 2.24 1.19 -9.92
C ASP A 210 1.15 2.22 -9.56
N ALA A 211 0.32 2.59 -10.54
CA ALA A 211 -0.78 3.52 -10.32
C ALA A 211 -1.85 2.96 -9.37
N ALA A 212 -2.27 1.71 -9.58
CA ALA A 212 -3.23 1.04 -8.72
C ALA A 212 -2.66 0.79 -7.31
N GLN A 213 -1.36 0.52 -7.16
CA GLN A 213 -0.75 0.41 -5.84
C GLN A 213 -0.85 1.71 -5.05
N HIS A 214 -0.75 2.85 -5.72
CA HIS A 214 -0.94 4.17 -5.10
C HIS A 214 -2.39 4.40 -4.66
N LEU A 215 -3.36 3.93 -5.45
CA LEU A 215 -4.79 4.05 -5.13
C LEU A 215 -5.26 3.04 -4.07
N CYS A 216 -4.61 1.87 -4.00
CA CYS A 216 -4.95 0.78 -3.10
C CYS A 216 -3.74 0.39 -2.24
N PRO A 217 -3.35 1.24 -1.26
CA PRO A 217 -2.21 0.96 -0.38
C PRO A 217 -2.37 -0.33 0.43
N ASP A 218 -3.62 -0.76 0.63
CA ASP A 218 -4.01 -1.91 1.45
C ASP A 218 -3.94 -3.24 0.71
N ALA A 219 -3.95 -3.17 -0.61
CA ALA A 219 -3.73 -4.33 -1.45
C ALA A 219 -2.24 -4.49 -1.77
N VAL A 220 -1.87 -5.72 -2.13
CA VAL A 220 -0.67 -5.96 -2.93
C VAL A 220 -1.09 -5.92 -4.39
N VAL A 221 -0.60 -4.93 -5.12
CA VAL A 221 -0.84 -4.84 -6.56
C VAL A 221 0.32 -5.48 -7.32
N ILE A 222 -0.01 -6.46 -8.15
CA ILE A 222 0.93 -7.23 -8.95
C ILE A 222 0.60 -7.16 -10.44
N THR A 223 1.57 -7.55 -11.25
CA THR A 223 1.36 -7.82 -12.68
C THR A 223 2.38 -8.86 -13.16
N TRP A 224 2.34 -9.21 -14.44
CA TRP A 224 3.32 -10.05 -15.10
C TRP A 224 4.03 -9.28 -16.22
N SER A 225 5.26 -9.68 -16.54
CA SER A 225 5.99 -9.02 -17.62
C SER A 225 5.52 -9.51 -18.99
N GLY A 226 5.40 -8.57 -19.94
CA GLY A 226 5.14 -8.86 -21.36
C GLY A 226 3.70 -8.68 -21.84
N GLY A 227 2.82 -8.08 -21.02
CA GLY A 227 1.47 -7.68 -21.39
C GLY A 227 0.50 -8.84 -21.63
N SER A 228 -0.72 -8.53 -22.10
CA SER A 228 -1.86 -9.46 -22.24
C SER A 228 -1.55 -10.80 -22.92
N ASN A 229 -0.64 -10.83 -23.89
CA ASN A 229 -0.23 -12.06 -24.59
C ASN A 229 0.79 -12.94 -23.82
N ALA A 230 1.20 -12.54 -22.62
CA ALA A 230 2.23 -13.23 -21.82
C ALA A 230 1.72 -13.82 -20.50
N THR A 231 0.41 -13.83 -20.25
CA THR A 231 -0.21 -14.42 -19.04
C THR A 231 0.20 -15.88 -18.83
N GLY A 232 0.24 -16.69 -19.88
CA GLY A 232 0.69 -18.09 -19.83
C GLY A 232 2.18 -18.30 -19.58
N LYS A 233 2.96 -17.22 -19.50
CA LYS A 233 4.40 -17.26 -19.16
C LYS A 233 4.67 -16.81 -17.73
N ALA A 234 3.67 -16.33 -17.01
CA ALA A 234 3.83 -15.89 -15.63
C ALA A 234 3.81 -17.07 -14.66
N GLU A 235 4.60 -16.94 -13.59
CA GLU A 235 4.69 -17.91 -12.51
C GLU A 235 3.63 -17.56 -11.45
N TRP A 236 2.47 -18.22 -11.54
CA TRP A 236 1.28 -17.90 -10.73
C TRP A 236 1.21 -18.64 -9.39
N THR A 237 2.11 -19.60 -9.13
CA THR A 237 2.06 -20.37 -7.87
C THR A 237 2.10 -19.51 -6.59
N PRO A 238 2.73 -18.30 -6.55
CA PRO A 238 2.70 -17.46 -5.36
C PRO A 238 1.29 -16.95 -4.98
N LEU A 239 0.31 -17.07 -5.87
CA LEU A 239 -1.09 -16.69 -5.61
C LEU A 239 -1.95 -17.84 -5.08
N GLN A 240 -1.41 -19.05 -4.95
CA GLN A 240 -2.20 -20.18 -4.45
C GLN A 240 -2.77 -19.87 -3.06
N GLY A 241 -4.09 -20.01 -2.91
CA GLY A 241 -4.80 -19.74 -1.67
C GLY A 241 -5.03 -18.25 -1.36
N ARG A 242 -4.71 -17.34 -2.29
CA ARG A 242 -4.98 -15.90 -2.16
C ARG A 242 -6.30 -15.53 -2.81
N GLU A 243 -7.03 -14.61 -2.19
CA GLU A 243 -8.15 -13.91 -2.86
C GLU A 243 -7.58 -12.83 -3.77
N VAL A 244 -8.01 -12.83 -5.04
CA VAL A 244 -7.44 -12.02 -6.10
C VAL A 244 -8.54 -11.26 -6.83
N ILE A 245 -8.35 -9.96 -6.98
CA ILE A 245 -9.18 -9.05 -7.78
C ILE A 245 -8.42 -8.75 -9.07
N VAL A 246 -9.03 -9.01 -10.22
CA VAL A 246 -8.48 -8.58 -11.50
C VAL A 246 -9.03 -7.19 -11.81
N TRP A 247 -8.14 -6.22 -11.97
CA TRP A 247 -8.49 -4.85 -12.35
C TRP A 247 -8.01 -4.61 -13.78
N PRO A 248 -8.92 -4.78 -14.77
CA PRO A 248 -8.56 -4.61 -16.18
C PRO A 248 -8.29 -3.15 -16.51
N ASP A 249 -7.51 -2.92 -17.56
CA ASP A 249 -7.37 -1.57 -18.12
C ASP A 249 -8.74 -1.11 -18.65
N ALA A 250 -9.00 0.20 -18.59
CA ALA A 250 -10.27 0.79 -19.06
C ALA A 250 -10.27 0.95 -20.59
N ASP A 251 -9.94 -0.11 -21.32
CA ASP A 251 -9.95 -0.19 -22.78
C ASP A 251 -10.53 -1.53 -23.29
N ASP A 252 -10.86 -1.59 -24.58
CA ASP A 252 -11.55 -2.74 -25.19
C ASP A 252 -10.85 -4.11 -24.98
N PRO A 253 -9.50 -4.21 -24.93
CA PRO A 253 -8.81 -5.45 -24.58
C PRO A 253 -9.05 -5.95 -23.14
N GLY A 254 -9.29 -5.06 -22.17
CA GLY A 254 -9.41 -5.42 -20.75
C GLY A 254 -10.64 -6.25 -20.38
N PHE A 255 -11.60 -6.42 -21.30
CA PHE A 255 -12.80 -7.23 -21.08
C PHE A 255 -12.67 -8.71 -21.53
N LYS A 256 -11.47 -9.17 -21.95
CA LYS A 256 -11.24 -10.53 -22.46
C LYS A 256 -10.44 -11.43 -21.53
#